data_AF-A0A9P9EMQ3-F1
#
_entry.id   AF-A0A9P9EMQ3-F1
#
_cell.length_a   1.000
_cell.length_b   1.000
_cell.length_c   1.000
_cell.angle_alpha   90.00
_cell.angle_beta   90.00
_cell.angle_gamma   90.00
#
_symmetry.space_group_name_H-M   'P 1'
#
loop_
_entity.id
_entity.type
_entity.pdbx_description
1 polymer ?
#
loop_
_entity_poly.entity_id
_entity_poly.type
_entity_poly.pdbx_seq_one_letter_code
_entity_poly.pdbx_strand_id
1 'polypeptide(L)'
;MSRLGQIATLAMDRTQLASRIESTVGFRPRPGQVEAVYKLVVDQKDLILIAPTGWGKSVVFQAVPALSGGICIMIMPLTLLEEDQARSISKIPGCNPCILNATTNSPSLLEDIRNGVASERKGAS
;
A
#
# COMPACT_ATOMS: atom_id res chain seq x y z
N MET A 1 2.17 -19.36 -2.50
CA MET A 1 2.83 -18.43 -1.54
C MET A 1 3.14 -19.20 -0.27
N SER A 2 4.35 -19.08 0.27
CA SER A 2 4.74 -19.89 1.44
C SER A 2 4.11 -19.32 2.73
N ARG A 3 3.57 -20.21 3.56
CA ARG A 3 3.04 -19.94 4.91
C ARG A 3 3.96 -19.05 5.77
N LEU A 4 5.27 -19.08 5.47
CA LEU A 4 6.34 -18.33 6.12
C LEU A 4 6.16 -16.80 6.08
N GLY A 5 5.69 -16.21 4.97
CA GLY A 5 5.53 -14.75 4.85
C GLY A 5 4.40 -14.19 5.74
N GLN A 6 3.33 -14.97 5.91
CA GLN A 6 2.18 -14.62 6.73
C GLN A 6 2.49 -14.83 8.23
N ILE A 7 3.25 -15.87 8.58
CA ILE A 7 3.71 -16.13 9.95
C ILE A 7 4.69 -15.04 10.42
N ALA A 8 5.59 -14.56 9.54
CA ALA A 8 6.54 -13.50 9.88
C ALA A 8 5.88 -12.16 10.24
N THR A 9 4.68 -11.90 9.72
CA THR A 9 3.95 -10.65 9.99
C THR A 9 3.23 -10.69 11.33
N LEU A 10 2.73 -11.87 11.75
CA LEU A 10 2.01 -12.06 13.02
C LEU A 10 2.90 -12.00 14.27
N ALA A 11 4.21 -12.22 14.13
CA ALA A 11 5.18 -12.14 15.22
C ALA A 11 5.95 -10.81 15.28
N MET A 12 5.63 -9.85 14.39
CA MET A 12 6.40 -8.64 14.23
C MET A 12 6.10 -7.64 15.36
N ASP A 13 7.14 -7.17 16.04
CA ASP A 13 7.01 -6.10 17.04
C ASP A 13 7.03 -4.69 16.40
N ARG A 14 6.74 -3.66 17.20
CA ARG A 14 6.67 -2.26 16.71
C ARG A 14 8.01 -1.72 16.23
N THR A 15 9.12 -2.19 16.80
CA THR A 15 10.47 -1.76 16.42
C THR A 15 10.82 -2.33 15.06
N GLN A 16 10.59 -3.62 14.86
CA GLN A 16 10.77 -4.30 13.59
C GLN A 16 9.85 -3.70 12.51
N LEU A 17 8.59 -3.43 12.85
CA LEU A 17 7.66 -2.77 11.95
C LEU A 17 8.16 -1.38 11.53
N ALA A 18 8.65 -0.57 12.49
CA ALA A 18 9.17 0.76 12.20
C ALA A 18 10.33 0.70 11.19
N SER A 19 11.26 -0.25 11.36
CA SER A 19 12.37 -0.45 10.41
C SER A 19 11.88 -0.86 9.02
N ARG A 20 10.85 -1.71 8.93
CA ARG A 20 10.26 -2.10 7.63
C ARG A 20 9.55 -0.93 6.96
N ILE A 21 8.78 -0.15 7.70
CA ILE A 21 8.14 1.07 7.18
C ILE A 21 9.21 2.03 6.67
N GLU A 22 10.27 2.27 7.44
CA GLU A 22 11.38 3.15 7.04
C GLU A 22 12.04 2.68 5.74
N SER A 23 12.29 1.37 5.59
CA SER A 23 12.82 0.82 4.33
C SER A 23 11.85 0.95 3.15
N THR A 24 10.55 1.07 3.42
CA THR A 24 9.50 1.20 2.40
C THR A 24 9.34 2.65 1.93
N VAL A 25 9.33 3.61 2.87
CA VAL A 25 9.03 5.02 2.58
C VAL A 25 10.28 5.91 2.47
N GLY A 26 11.45 5.40 2.88
CA GLY A 26 12.74 6.09 2.78
C GLY A 26 13.04 7.07 3.93
N PHE A 27 12.23 7.10 4.99
CA PHE A 27 12.45 7.93 6.16
C PHE A 27 11.83 7.31 7.42
N ARG A 28 12.34 7.69 8.58
CA ARG A 28 11.88 7.16 9.86
C ARG A 28 10.42 7.53 10.13
N PRO A 29 9.51 6.55 10.36
CA PRO A 29 8.11 6.84 10.66
C PRO A 29 7.93 7.40 12.08
N ARG A 30 6.89 8.21 12.26
CA ARG A 30 6.47 8.70 13.57
C ARG A 30 5.79 7.57 14.38
N PRO A 31 5.84 7.60 15.72
CA PRO A 31 5.20 6.55 16.54
C PRO A 31 3.73 6.29 16.20
N GLY A 32 2.94 7.33 15.96
CA GLY A 32 1.53 7.18 15.57
C GLY A 32 1.32 6.54 14.19
N GLN A 33 2.27 6.70 13.26
CA GLN A 33 2.24 6.02 11.96
C GLN A 33 2.54 4.54 12.11
N VAL A 34 3.53 4.19 12.94
CA VAL A 34 3.84 2.80 13.27
C VAL A 34 2.64 2.12 13.90
N GLU A 35 1.99 2.76 14.87
CA GLU A 35 0.81 2.20 15.54
C GLU A 35 -0.38 2.02 14.59
N ALA A 36 -0.62 2.97 13.68
CA ALA A 36 -1.67 2.85 12.67
C ALA A 36 -1.43 1.65 11.73
N VAL A 37 -0.20 1.50 11.23
CA VAL A 37 0.17 0.36 10.36
C VAL A 37 0.16 -0.95 11.14
N TYR A 38 0.57 -0.95 12.41
CA TYR A 38 0.56 -2.13 13.27
C TYR A 38 -0.86 -2.68 13.43
N LYS A 39 -1.83 -1.81 13.73
CA LYS A 39 -3.24 -2.19 13.86
C LYS A 39 -3.80 -2.84 12.59
N LEU A 40 -3.44 -2.29 11.42
CA LEU A 40 -3.95 -2.76 10.14
C LEU A 40 -3.26 -4.06 9.67
N VAL A 41 -1.94 -4.15 9.80
CA VAL A 41 -1.13 -5.21 9.18
C VAL A 41 -0.86 -6.37 10.14
N VAL A 42 -0.56 -6.06 11.40
CA VAL A 42 -0.18 -7.07 12.42
C VAL A 42 -1.42 -7.53 13.18
N ASP A 43 -2.17 -6.60 13.77
CA ASP A 43 -3.39 -6.96 14.52
C ASP A 43 -4.55 -7.36 13.61
N GLN A 44 -4.50 -6.96 12.32
CA GLN A 44 -5.59 -7.15 11.35
C GLN A 44 -6.94 -6.61 11.85
N LYS A 45 -6.92 -5.43 12.45
CA LYS A 45 -8.09 -4.73 12.98
C LYS A 45 -8.43 -3.50 12.15
N ASP A 46 -9.71 -3.19 12.10
CA ASP A 46 -10.22 -1.96 11.51
C ASP A 46 -9.67 -0.73 12.26
N LEU A 47 -9.40 0.33 11.50
CA LEU A 47 -8.87 1.58 12.02
C LEU A 47 -9.58 2.78 11.38
N ILE A 48 -10.19 3.62 12.22
CA ILE A 48 -10.54 5.00 11.85
C ILE A 48 -9.38 5.89 12.28
N LEU A 49 -8.68 6.48 11.30
CA LEU A 49 -7.58 7.41 11.55
C LEU A 49 -8.06 8.85 11.37
N ILE A 50 -8.09 9.61 12.48
CA ILE A 50 -8.30 11.06 12.46
C ILE A 50 -6.94 11.72 12.66
N ALA A 51 -6.45 12.43 11.64
CA ALA A 51 -5.14 13.05 11.65
C ALA A 51 -5.17 14.40 10.92
N PRO A 52 -4.47 15.44 11.43
CA PRO A 52 -4.41 16.75 10.78
C PRO A 52 -3.62 16.68 9.47
N THR A 53 -3.76 17.73 8.65
CA THR A 53 -2.84 17.97 7.53
C THR A 53 -1.40 18.06 8.05
N GLY A 54 -0.43 17.58 7.25
CA GLY A 54 0.98 17.51 7.69
C GLY A 54 1.31 16.38 8.69
N TRP A 55 0.34 15.60 9.16
CA TRP A 55 0.63 14.43 10.00
C TRP A 55 1.43 13.34 9.26
N GLY A 56 1.32 13.28 7.93
CA GLY A 56 1.99 12.29 7.09
C GLY A 56 1.18 11.01 6.90
N LYS A 57 -0.14 11.12 6.72
CA LYS A 57 -1.05 9.96 6.57
C LYS A 57 -0.73 9.07 5.37
N SER A 58 -0.06 9.62 4.35
CA SER A 58 0.47 8.88 3.19
C SER A 58 1.33 7.69 3.57
N VAL A 59 2.06 7.75 4.68
CA VAL A 59 2.87 6.62 5.18
C VAL A 59 2.01 5.37 5.38
N VAL A 60 0.79 5.52 5.90
CA VAL A 60 -0.12 4.38 6.11
C VAL A 60 -0.56 3.80 4.77
N PHE A 61 -0.92 4.67 3.82
CA PHE A 61 -1.34 4.27 2.47
C PHE A 61 -0.23 3.60 1.66
N GLN A 62 1.04 3.92 1.92
CA GLN A 62 2.19 3.32 1.25
C GLN A 62 2.67 2.02 1.94
N ALA A 63 2.72 2.02 3.27
CA ALA A 63 3.24 0.89 4.03
C ALA A 63 2.28 -0.29 4.07
N VAL A 64 0.97 -0.05 4.19
CA VAL A 64 -0.03 -1.13 4.22
C VAL A 64 0.05 -2.04 2.98
N PRO A 65 -0.06 -1.55 1.72
CA PRO A 65 0.02 -2.42 0.55
C PRO A 65 1.35 -3.18 0.47
N ALA A 66 2.45 -2.55 0.87
CA ALA A 66 3.78 -3.16 0.85
C ALA A 66 3.95 -4.29 1.88
N LEU A 67 3.26 -4.20 3.02
CA LEU A 67 3.49 -5.09 4.16
C LEU A 67 2.38 -6.13 4.35
N SER A 68 1.22 -5.97 3.71
CA SER A 68 0.05 -6.86 3.88
C SER A 68 0.21 -8.23 3.18
N GLY A 69 1.12 -8.34 2.20
CA GLY A 69 1.40 -9.61 1.51
C GLY A 69 0.28 -10.13 0.60
N GLY A 70 -0.63 -9.25 0.17
CA GLY A 70 -1.79 -9.58 -0.67
C GLY A 70 -2.26 -8.38 -1.50
N ILE A 71 -3.53 -8.38 -1.87
CA ILE A 71 -4.14 -7.26 -2.62
C ILE A 71 -4.60 -6.19 -1.63
N CYS A 72 -4.21 -4.95 -1.89
CA CYS A 72 -4.75 -3.78 -1.19
C CYS A 72 -5.66 -3.01 -2.13
N ILE A 73 -6.90 -2.77 -1.71
CA ILE A 73 -7.86 -1.94 -2.45
C ILE A 73 -7.90 -0.58 -1.79
N MET A 74 -7.55 0.45 -2.55
CA MET A 74 -7.52 1.83 -2.10
C MET A 74 -8.61 2.61 -2.82
N ILE A 75 -9.62 3.06 -2.07
CA ILE A 75 -10.75 3.82 -2.62
C ILE A 75 -10.43 5.30 -2.45
N MET A 76 -10.26 6.00 -3.57
CA MET A 76 -9.97 7.44 -3.59
C MET A 76 -11.14 8.20 -4.23
N PRO A 77 -11.61 9.29 -3.61
CA PRO A 77 -12.72 10.08 -4.17
C PRO A 77 -12.27 11.05 -5.26
N LEU A 78 -10.96 11.32 -5.40
CA LEU A 78 -10.43 12.33 -6.31
C LEU A 78 -9.36 11.73 -7.22
N THR A 79 -9.60 11.79 -8.53
CA THR A 79 -8.71 11.28 -9.58
C THR A 79 -7.33 11.94 -9.58
N LEU A 80 -7.24 13.22 -9.21
CA LEU A 80 -5.98 13.96 -9.12
C LEU A 80 -4.96 13.35 -8.14
N LEU A 81 -5.42 12.55 -7.18
CA LEU A 81 -4.54 11.91 -6.19
C LEU A 81 -4.15 10.48 -6.57
N GLU A 82 -4.86 9.84 -7.51
CA GLU A 82 -4.66 8.43 -7.85
C GLU A 82 -3.28 8.20 -8.47
N GLU A 83 -2.88 9.05 -9.43
CA GLU A 83 -1.57 8.96 -10.09
C GLU A 83 -0.40 9.14 -9.12
N ASP A 84 -0.52 10.12 -8.21
CA ASP A 84 0.54 10.37 -7.23
C ASP A 84 0.68 9.22 -6.23
N GLN A 85 -0.44 8.60 -5.82
CA GLN A 85 -0.39 7.40 -4.97
C GLN A 85 0.18 6.20 -5.74
N ALA A 86 -0.31 5.94 -6.95
CA ALA A 86 0.17 4.84 -7.78
C ALA A 86 1.68 4.97 -8.07
N ARG A 87 2.14 6.17 -8.43
CA ARG A 87 3.57 6.47 -8.64
C ARG A 87 4.41 6.30 -7.38
N SER A 88 3.86 6.63 -6.22
CA SER A 88 4.58 6.44 -4.94
C SER A 88 4.70 4.96 -4.60
N ILE A 89 3.62 4.20 -4.79
CA ILE A 89 3.55 2.77 -4.51
C ILE A 89 4.38 1.96 -5.51
N SER A 90 4.44 2.35 -6.79
CA SER A 90 5.22 1.64 -7.81
C SER A 90 6.73 1.69 -7.60
N LYS A 91 7.21 2.61 -6.75
CA LYS A 91 8.61 2.68 -6.32
C LYS A 91 8.94 1.66 -5.21
N ILE A 92 7.94 1.05 -4.61
CA ILE A 92 8.11 0.10 -3.52
C ILE A 92 8.32 -1.30 -4.11
N PRO A 93 9.44 -1.99 -3.79
CA PRO A 93 9.69 -3.33 -4.29
C PRO A 93 8.56 -4.30 -3.94
N GLY A 94 8.10 -5.05 -4.95
CA GLY A 94 7.02 -6.04 -4.80
C GLY A 94 5.60 -5.47 -4.87
N CYS A 95 5.44 -4.15 -5.05
CA CYS A 95 4.14 -3.53 -5.29
C CYS A 95 3.91 -3.27 -6.78
N ASN A 96 2.77 -3.73 -7.30
CA ASN A 96 2.32 -3.47 -8.67
C ASN A 96 0.96 -2.74 -8.60
N PRO A 97 0.95 -1.40 -8.42
CA PRO A 97 -0.30 -0.66 -8.36
C PRO A 97 -0.91 -0.55 -9.76
N CYS A 98 -2.24 -0.51 -9.79
CA CYS A 98 -3.02 -0.14 -10.97
C CYS A 98 -4.15 0.79 -10.55
N ILE A 99 -4.61 1.61 -11.49
CA ILE A 99 -5.70 2.55 -11.29
C ILE A 99 -6.92 2.02 -12.04
N LEU A 100 -8.04 1.87 -11.34
CA LEU A 100 -9.32 1.48 -11.91
C LEU A 100 -10.34 2.59 -11.68
N ASN A 101 -10.67 3.33 -12.75
CA ASN A 101 -11.64 4.40 -12.73
C ASN A 101 -12.43 4.44 -14.06
N ALA A 102 -13.24 5.48 -14.27
CA ALA A 102 -14.10 5.60 -15.45
C ALA A 102 -13.33 5.60 -16.80
N THR A 103 -12.06 6.01 -16.82
CA THR A 103 -11.25 6.09 -18.05
C THR A 103 -10.32 4.89 -18.23
N THR A 104 -9.86 4.26 -17.14
CA THR A 104 -8.94 3.11 -17.21
C THR A 104 -9.65 1.75 -17.22
N ASN A 105 -10.94 1.70 -16.89
CA ASN A 105 -11.74 0.47 -16.89
C ASN A 105 -11.90 -0.12 -18.30
N SER A 106 -10.99 -1.03 -18.63
CA SER A 106 -10.90 -1.70 -19.93
C SER A 106 -10.81 -3.22 -19.75
N PRO A 107 -11.29 -4.03 -20.72
CA PRO A 107 -11.18 -5.49 -20.65
C PRO A 107 -9.74 -5.98 -20.44
N SER A 108 -8.77 -5.33 -21.07
CA SER A 108 -7.34 -5.66 -20.93
C SER A 108 -6.82 -5.40 -19.52
N LEU A 109 -7.18 -4.27 -18.90
CA LEU A 109 -6.78 -4.01 -17.50
C LEU A 109 -7.41 -5.03 -16.55
N LEU A 110 -8.68 -5.38 -16.74
CA LEU A 110 -9.36 -6.38 -15.92
C LEU A 110 -8.72 -7.77 -16.06
N GLU A 111 -8.23 -8.12 -17.25
CA GLU A 111 -7.45 -9.33 -17.49
C GLU A 111 -6.07 -9.28 -16.81
N ASP A 112 -5.36 -8.16 -16.90
CA ASP A 112 -4.08 -7.96 -16.20
C ASP A 112 -4.26 -8.09 -14.67
N ILE A 113 -5.35 -7.53 -14.10
CA ILE A 113 -5.71 -7.68 -12.68
C ILE A 113 -5.99 -9.15 -12.35
N ARG A 114 -6.81 -9.84 -13.16
CA ARG A 114 -7.14 -11.26 -12.97
C ARG A 114 -5.90 -12.15 -12.96
N ASN A 115 -4.92 -11.83 -13.81
CA ASN A 115 -3.68 -12.57 -13.94
C ASN A 115 -2.60 -12.16 -12.91
N GLY A 116 -2.87 -11.15 -12.08
CA GLY A 116 -1.92 -10.65 -11.07
C GLY A 116 -0.71 -9.92 -11.66
N VAL A 117 -0.82 -9.44 -12.90
CA VAL A 117 0.25 -8.74 -13.65
C VAL A 117 -0.06 -7.25 -13.87
N ALA A 118 -1.09 -6.74 -13.20
CA ALA A 118 -1.49 -5.33 -13.29
C ALA A 118 -0.38 -4.41 -12.74
N SER A 119 0.51 -3.98 -13.62
CA SER A 119 1.34 -2.80 -13.46
C SER A 119 0.87 -1.76 -14.47
N GLU A 120 1.04 -0.46 -14.20
CA GLU A 120 0.93 0.57 -15.24
C GLU A 120 1.72 0.13 -16.49
N ARG A 121 1.02 -0.37 -17.53
CA ARG A 121 1.59 -0.40 -18.86
C ARG A 121 1.71 1.06 -19.21
N LYS A 122 2.94 1.60 -19.15
CA LYS A 122 3.27 2.90 -19.73
C LYS A 122 2.58 2.95 -21.09
N GLY A 123 1.67 3.91 -21.26
CA GLY A 123 1.07 4.16 -22.55
C GLY A 123 2.17 4.21 -23.59
N ALA A 124 2.04 3.37 -24.62
CA ALA A 124 2.75 3.57 -25.85
C ALA A 124 2.25 4.90 -26.43
N SER A 125 3.01 5.97 -26.23
CA SER A 125 2.96 7.24 -26.98
C SER A 125 4.28 7.97 -26.71
#